data_AF-A0A8C9KPX6-F1
#
_entry.id   AF-A0A8C9KPX6-F1
#
_cell.length_a   1.000
_cell.length_b   1.000
_cell.length_c   1.000
_cell.angle_alpha   90.00
_cell.angle_beta   90.00
_cell.angle_gamma   90.00
#
_symmetry.space_group_name_H-M   'P 1'
#
loop_
_entity.id
_entity.type
_entity.pdbx_description
1 polymer ?
#
loop_
_entity_poly.entity_id
_entity_poly.type
_entity_poly.pdbx_seq_one_letter_code
_entity_poly.pdbx_strand_id
1 'polypeptide(L)'
;MASEEKPLVVVTCTAPVNIAVIKYWGKRDEDLVLPINSSLSVTLHQDQLKTTTTAAISKDFTEDRIWLNGREEDVGQPRLQACLRESEWDPAGDVCDTGPSPSFPSAPSSVCRV
;
A
#
# COMPACT_ATOMS: atom_id res chain seq x y z
N MET A 1 -36.96 -0.94 -14.44
CA MET A 1 -35.95 -0.17 -13.70
C MET A 1 -34.73 -1.05 -13.61
N ALA A 2 -33.69 -0.75 -14.39
CA ALA A 2 -32.41 -1.45 -14.23
C ALA A 2 -31.66 -0.79 -13.08
N SER A 3 -31.09 -1.57 -12.18
CA SER A 3 -30.06 -1.10 -11.25
C SER A 3 -28.79 -0.86 -12.05
N GLU A 4 -28.30 0.38 -12.04
CA GLU A 4 -27.08 0.75 -12.76
C GLU A 4 -25.87 0.23 -11.97
N GLU A 5 -25.31 -0.91 -12.39
CA GLU A 5 -24.11 -1.49 -11.78
C GLU A 5 -22.91 -0.59 -12.08
N LYS A 6 -22.56 0.25 -11.09
CA LYS A 6 -21.41 1.15 -11.16
C LYS A 6 -20.09 0.35 -11.19
N PRO A 7 -19.08 0.80 -11.95
CA PRO A 7 -17.83 0.08 -12.10
C PRO A 7 -16.98 0.18 -10.82
N LEU A 8 -16.99 -0.90 -10.03
CA LEU A 8 -15.98 -1.19 -9.01
C LEU A 8 -14.72 -1.73 -9.69
N VAL A 9 -13.62 -0.96 -9.69
CA VAL A 9 -12.32 -1.44 -10.15
C VAL A 9 -11.56 -1.97 -8.94
N VAL A 10 -11.13 -3.24 -8.98
CA VAL A 10 -10.37 -3.87 -7.90
C VAL A 10 -9.14 -4.59 -8.48
N VAL A 11 -7.96 -4.27 -7.95
CA VAL A 11 -6.67 -4.81 -8.40
C VAL A 11 -5.92 -5.36 -7.18
N THR A 12 -5.40 -6.59 -7.28
CA THR A 12 -4.58 -7.19 -6.20
C THR A 12 -3.20 -7.52 -6.73
N CYS A 13 -2.18 -7.00 -6.05
CA CYS A 13 -0.76 -7.16 -6.36
C CYS A 13 -0.03 -7.82 -5.19
N THR A 14 1.15 -8.39 -5.44
CA THR A 14 2.01 -8.96 -4.40
C THR A 14 3.45 -8.44 -4.54
N ALA A 15 4.04 -8.02 -3.43
CA ALA A 15 5.38 -7.45 -3.35
C ALA A 15 6.31 -8.37 -2.55
N PRO A 16 7.53 -8.68 -3.05
CA PRO A 16 8.51 -9.48 -2.31
C PRO A 16 9.24 -8.68 -1.22
N VAL A 17 9.68 -9.36 -0.18
CA VAL A 17 10.63 -8.82 0.81
C VAL A 17 12.05 -8.83 0.20
N ASN A 18 12.89 -7.87 0.58
CA ASN A 18 14.32 -7.84 0.22
C ASN A 18 15.23 -7.82 1.46
N ILE A 19 16.47 -8.27 1.31
CA ILE A 19 17.51 -8.24 2.35
C ILE A 19 18.75 -7.51 1.81
N ALA A 20 19.11 -6.40 2.44
CA ALA A 20 20.27 -5.59 2.06
C ALA A 20 21.60 -6.31 2.33
N VAL A 21 22.40 -6.53 1.28
CA VAL A 21 23.80 -7.00 1.35
C VAL A 21 24.78 -5.82 1.50
N ILE A 22 24.52 -4.70 0.83
CA ILE A 22 25.13 -3.39 1.13
C ILE A 22 24.04 -2.54 1.78
N LYS A 23 24.29 -2.07 3.00
CA LYS A 23 23.24 -1.52 3.88
C LYS A 23 22.84 -0.10 3.49
N TYR A 24 21.54 0.14 3.39
CA TYR A 24 20.96 1.48 3.55
C TYR A 24 21.10 1.86 5.04
N TRP A 25 21.90 2.89 5.34
CA TRP A 25 22.05 3.42 6.69
C TRP A 25 22.44 4.90 6.66
N GLY A 26 21.70 5.72 7.40
CA GLY A 26 21.82 7.18 7.35
C GLY A 26 21.08 7.81 6.16
N LYS A 27 20.42 8.94 6.42
CA LYS A 27 19.81 9.80 5.40
C LYS A 27 20.67 11.05 5.19
N ARG A 28 20.72 11.53 3.95
CA ARG A 28 21.20 12.87 3.58
C ARG A 28 20.07 13.90 3.70
N ASP A 29 18.85 13.48 3.38
CA ASP A 29 17.64 14.29 3.38
C ASP A 29 16.54 13.48 4.07
N GLU A 30 15.90 14.06 5.09
CA GLU A 30 14.89 13.37 5.90
C GLU A 30 13.52 13.32 5.21
N ASP A 31 13.16 14.42 4.52
CA ASP A 31 11.86 14.69 3.92
C ASP A 31 11.72 13.97 2.56
N LEU A 32 12.77 14.04 1.73
CA LEU A 32 12.89 13.28 0.48
C LEU A 32 13.43 11.85 0.71
N VAL A 33 13.72 11.48 1.95
CA VAL A 33 14.19 10.13 2.37
C VAL A 33 15.48 9.68 1.64
N LEU A 34 16.30 10.63 1.16
CA LEU A 34 17.46 10.33 0.33
C LEU A 34 18.58 9.70 1.16
N PRO A 35 19.18 8.56 0.73
CA PRO A 35 20.30 7.94 1.44
C PRO A 35 21.59 8.77 1.38
N ILE A 36 22.49 8.54 2.34
CA ILE A 36 23.90 9.01 2.21
C ILE A 36 24.74 8.15 1.25
N ASN A 37 24.37 6.89 1.03
CA ASN A 37 25.13 5.89 0.25
C ASN A 37 24.17 4.95 -0.50
N SER A 38 24.57 4.51 -1.70
CA SER A 38 23.82 3.49 -2.45
C SER A 38 23.81 2.14 -1.73
N SER A 39 22.63 1.52 -1.62
CA SER A 39 22.43 0.18 -1.06
C SER A 39 22.25 -0.88 -2.15
N LEU A 40 22.48 -2.15 -1.81
CA LEU A 40 22.26 -3.30 -2.67
C LEU A 40 21.57 -4.40 -1.87
N SER A 41 20.53 -5.03 -2.43
CA SER A 41 19.70 -6.03 -1.75
C SER A 41 19.39 -7.23 -2.63
N VAL A 42 19.22 -8.40 -2.01
CA VAL A 42 18.69 -9.60 -2.66
C VAL A 42 17.19 -9.69 -2.37
N THR A 43 16.39 -9.88 -3.42
CA THR A 43 14.94 -10.08 -3.33
C THR A 43 14.63 -11.54 -2.98
N LEU A 44 13.72 -11.76 -2.02
CA LEU A 44 13.31 -13.10 -1.57
C LEU A 44 12.12 -13.64 -2.40
N HIS A 45 11.94 -14.97 -2.41
CA HIS A 45 10.88 -15.59 -3.20
C HIS A 45 9.49 -15.39 -2.57
N GLN A 46 8.52 -15.00 -3.39
CA GLN A 46 7.16 -14.63 -2.95
C GLN A 46 6.31 -15.81 -2.41
N ASP A 47 6.79 -17.04 -2.56
CA ASP A 47 6.17 -18.22 -1.94
C ASP A 47 6.51 -18.34 -0.45
N GLN A 48 7.63 -17.73 -0.02
CA GLN A 48 8.06 -17.73 1.38
C GLN A 48 7.64 -16.44 2.08
N LEU A 49 7.91 -15.29 1.46
CA LEU A 49 7.65 -13.97 2.04
C LEU A 49 7.17 -12.98 0.97
N LYS A 50 5.92 -12.55 1.10
CA LYS A 50 5.29 -11.49 0.30
C LYS A 50 4.34 -10.65 1.14
N THR A 51 4.17 -9.40 0.78
CA THR A 51 3.01 -8.59 1.17
C THR A 51 2.01 -8.63 0.02
N THR A 52 0.77 -9.00 0.30
CA THR A 52 -0.35 -8.83 -0.63
C THR A 52 -0.98 -7.47 -0.38
N THR A 53 -1.27 -6.74 -1.46
CA THR A 53 -1.97 -5.46 -1.41
C THR A 53 -3.08 -5.42 -2.44
N THR A 54 -4.30 -5.20 -1.96
CA THR A 54 -5.50 -4.98 -2.79
C THR A 54 -5.83 -3.50 -2.79
N ALA A 55 -5.94 -2.92 -3.98
CA ALA A 55 -6.48 -1.60 -4.24
C ALA A 55 -7.89 -1.71 -4.84
N ALA A 56 -8.75 -0.75 -4.55
CA ALA A 56 -10.08 -0.64 -5.12
C ALA A 56 -10.44 0.84 -5.32
N ILE A 57 -11.34 1.10 -6.28
CA ILE A 57 -11.75 2.45 -6.70
C ILE A 57 -13.23 2.38 -7.11
N SER A 58 -14.12 3.26 -6.60
CA SER A 58 -15.51 3.41 -7.11
C SER A 58 -16.28 4.68 -6.68
N LYS A 59 -17.29 5.04 -7.49
CA LYS A 59 -18.15 6.23 -7.46
C LYS A 59 -19.05 6.41 -6.23
N ASP A 60 -19.02 5.48 -5.27
CA ASP A 60 -19.97 5.38 -4.13
C ASP A 60 -19.32 5.64 -2.77
N PHE A 61 -18.11 6.16 -2.80
CA PHE A 61 -17.17 6.14 -1.69
C PHE A 61 -16.62 7.56 -1.43
N THR A 62 -16.24 7.88 -0.19
CA THR A 62 -16.30 9.26 0.34
C THR A 62 -15.05 9.83 1.02
N GLU A 63 -14.12 9.01 1.52
CA GLU A 63 -12.94 9.45 2.28
C GLU A 63 -11.82 8.41 2.19
N ASP A 64 -10.59 8.79 1.77
CA ASP A 64 -9.49 7.83 1.54
C ASP A 64 -9.17 7.05 2.82
N ARG A 65 -9.13 5.70 2.77
CA ARG A 65 -8.86 4.86 3.96
C ARG A 65 -7.84 3.73 3.68
N ILE A 66 -7.27 3.12 4.74
CA ILE A 66 -6.25 2.06 4.63
C ILE A 66 -6.28 1.06 5.80
N TRP A 67 -6.06 -0.23 5.53
CA TRP A 67 -6.00 -1.29 6.53
C TRP A 67 -4.66 -2.02 6.52
N LEU A 68 -4.00 -2.04 7.68
CA LEU A 68 -2.84 -2.88 7.92
C LEU A 68 -3.24 -4.01 8.88
N ASN A 69 -3.21 -5.25 8.38
CA ASN A 69 -3.63 -6.48 9.08
C ASN A 69 -5.08 -6.47 9.58
N GLY A 70 -5.99 -5.89 8.79
CA GLY A 70 -7.40 -5.77 9.16
C GLY A 70 -7.67 -4.74 10.28
N ARG A 71 -6.69 -3.89 10.61
CA ARG A 71 -6.88 -2.67 11.42
C ARG A 71 -6.86 -1.46 10.51
N GLU A 72 -7.83 -0.59 10.68
CA GLU A 72 -7.86 0.72 10.02
C GLU A 72 -6.74 1.60 10.59
N GLU A 73 -6.01 2.28 9.71
CA GLU A 73 -4.87 3.13 10.03
C GLU A 73 -5.06 4.51 9.39
N ASP A 74 -4.45 5.55 9.97
CA ASP A 74 -4.65 6.93 9.50
C ASP A 74 -4.03 7.17 8.11
N VAL A 75 -4.84 7.63 7.15
CA VAL A 75 -4.37 8.05 5.82
C VAL A 75 -3.63 9.38 5.83
N GLY A 76 -3.80 10.20 6.87
CA GLY A 76 -3.04 11.43 7.12
C GLY A 76 -1.54 11.22 7.38
N GLN A 77 -1.07 9.97 7.52
CA GLN A 77 0.34 9.65 7.70
C GLN A 77 1.23 10.27 6.60
N PRO A 78 2.21 11.13 6.93
CA PRO A 78 2.97 11.91 5.94
C PRO A 78 3.66 11.10 4.83
N ARG A 79 4.08 9.86 5.14
CA ARG A 79 4.69 8.95 4.16
C ARG A 79 3.67 8.38 3.18
N LEU A 80 2.47 8.03 3.65
CA LEU A 80 1.40 7.52 2.79
C LEU A 80 0.88 8.63 1.86
N GLN A 81 0.69 9.84 2.42
CA GLN A 81 0.37 11.04 1.65
C GLN A 81 1.44 11.39 0.60
N ALA A 82 2.72 11.12 0.87
CA ALA A 82 3.78 11.27 -0.14
C ALA A 82 3.66 10.21 -1.25
N CYS A 83 3.47 8.93 -0.90
CA CYS A 83 3.31 7.85 -1.88
C CYS A 83 2.08 8.01 -2.78
N LEU A 84 0.93 8.41 -2.22
CA LEU A 84 -0.30 8.65 -2.98
C LEU A 84 -0.09 9.81 -3.97
N ARG A 85 0.40 10.96 -3.49
CA ARG A 85 0.66 12.14 -4.32
C ARG A 85 1.67 11.88 -5.45
N GLU A 86 2.73 11.11 -5.20
CA GLU A 86 3.71 10.72 -6.22
C GLU A 86 3.13 9.74 -7.26
N SER A 87 2.07 9.00 -6.89
CA SER A 87 1.33 8.11 -7.80
C SER A 87 0.29 8.86 -8.65
N GLU A 88 0.31 10.20 -8.63
CA GLU A 88 -0.71 11.10 -9.19
C GLU A 88 -2.13 10.77 -8.70
N TRP A 89 -2.26 10.32 -7.45
CA TRP A 89 -3.55 10.04 -6.81
C TRP A 89 -4.33 11.35 -6.58
N ASP A 90 -5.48 11.46 -7.25
CA ASP A 90 -6.46 12.51 -7.01
C ASP A 90 -7.56 12.01 -6.06
N PRO A 91 -7.65 12.50 -4.81
CA PRO A 91 -8.69 12.12 -3.85
C PRO A 91 -10.09 12.64 -4.23
N ALA A 92 -10.24 13.39 -5.33
CA ALA A 92 -11.55 13.58 -5.97
C ALA A 92 -12.01 12.36 -6.79
N GLY A 93 -11.20 11.29 -6.83
CA GLY A 93 -11.38 10.08 -7.63
C GLY A 93 -11.67 8.80 -6.85
N ASP A 94 -12.87 8.73 -6.25
CA ASP A 94 -13.65 7.48 -6.14
C ASP A 94 -13.04 6.33 -5.27
N VAL A 95 -13.47 6.23 -4.00
CA VAL A 95 -12.75 5.72 -2.80
C VAL A 95 -12.98 4.17 -2.53
N CYS A 96 -13.26 3.41 -1.42
CA CYS A 96 -13.24 3.26 0.08
C CYS A 96 -13.24 1.70 0.39
N ASP A 97 -13.28 1.18 1.65
CA ASP A 97 -12.91 -0.24 2.08
C ASP A 97 -13.91 -1.36 2.51
N THR A 98 -13.42 -2.63 2.41
CA THR A 98 -13.50 -3.82 3.32
C THR A 98 -12.55 -4.97 2.85
N GLY A 99 -11.83 -5.62 3.78
CA GLY A 99 -11.04 -6.87 3.58
C GLY A 99 -11.83 -8.21 3.56
N PRO A 100 -11.15 -9.39 3.64
CA PRO A 100 -10.78 -9.93 4.96
C PRO A 100 -9.36 -10.60 5.05
N SER A 101 -9.04 -11.15 6.23
CA SER A 101 -7.69 -11.48 6.73
C SER A 101 -7.04 -12.81 6.26
N PRO A 102 -5.69 -12.87 6.13
CA PRO A 102 -4.91 -14.11 5.98
C PRO A 102 -4.40 -14.69 7.32
N SER A 103 -3.85 -15.91 7.29
CA SER A 103 -3.53 -16.71 8.48
C SER A 103 -2.03 -17.01 8.67
N PHE A 104 -1.28 -16.12 9.34
CA PHE A 104 0.03 -16.44 9.95
C PHE A 104 0.29 -15.54 11.19
N PRO A 105 1.09 -15.95 12.20
CA PRO A 105 1.11 -15.26 13.51
C PRO A 105 1.72 -13.86 13.57
N SER A 106 2.50 -13.41 12.57
CA SER A 106 3.19 -12.11 12.61
C SER A 106 3.70 -11.62 11.24
N ALA A 107 2.90 -11.73 10.18
CA ALA A 107 3.27 -11.28 8.82
C ALA A 107 2.32 -10.17 8.32
N PRO A 108 2.81 -9.06 7.74
CA PRO A 108 1.98 -7.92 7.34
C PRO A 108 1.18 -8.19 6.05
N SER A 109 -0.12 -7.88 6.11
CA SER A 109 -1.08 -7.96 5.03
C SER A 109 -1.87 -6.65 4.94
N SER A 110 -1.82 -5.96 3.80
CA SER A 110 -2.27 -4.57 3.71
C SER A 110 -3.40 -4.43 2.70
N VAL A 111 -4.62 -4.18 3.16
CA VAL A 111 -5.76 -3.88 2.26
C VAL A 111 -5.84 -2.36 2.13
N CYS A 112 -5.51 -1.86 0.96
CA CYS A 112 -5.55 -0.44 0.62
C CYS A 112 -6.71 -0.22 -0.36
N ARG A 113 -7.94 -0.59 0.01
CA ARG A 113 -9.12 -0.01 -0.64
C ARG A 113 -9.13 1.48 -0.24
N VAL A 114 -8.36 2.28 -1.00
CA VAL A 114 -8.18 3.71 -0.80
C VAL A 114 -9.56 4.33 -0.88
#